data_AF-A0AAU2MVQ5-F1
#
_entry.id   AF-A0AAU2MVQ5-F1
#
_cell.length_a   1.000
_cell.length_b   1.000
_cell.length_c   1.000
_cell.angle_alpha   90.00
_cell.angle_beta   90.00
_cell.angle_gamma   90.00
#
_symmetry.space_group_name_H-M   'P 1'
#
loop_
_entity.id
_entity.type
_entity.pdbx_description
1 polymer ?
#
loop_
_entity_poly.entity_id
_entity_poly.type
_entity_poly.pdbx_seq_one_letter_code
_entity_poly.pdbx_strand_id
1 'polypeptide(L)'
;MPRMLDVSDEVRAEIGDEEADRLLVGEDAPRSYDCTSCRTPGDPENDRTSTVLFVGEETAVLAFAHATCIPSQVVSVSEEQLQGAVRSITGDSPASSGGPAAPQNVAGGQAVLGITSGLILIAGELHPALVVEPTAPIARPGSDGPGDDFLPLLIEQGFIPVTDTSEVPTLLGGWSVLLAAGQLHAVLQPGNDGGGQVAWWQAHQALSVTDGWRNAVNKTQRVLIYAAPVGSIGQQPREDLLRDALDKAAAAGKLVAAAMPLAGTPGA
;
A
#
# COMPACT_ATOMS: atom_id res chain seq x y z
N MET A 1 1.95 -25.28 23.88
CA MET A 1 0.73 -25.63 23.12
C MET A 1 1.14 -25.71 21.65
N PRO A 2 0.57 -26.60 20.82
CA PRO A 2 0.96 -26.67 19.41
C PRO A 2 0.62 -25.34 18.72
N ARG A 3 1.58 -24.75 18.00
CA ARG A 3 1.39 -23.48 17.29
C ARG A 3 0.53 -23.70 16.05
N MET A 4 -0.20 -22.66 15.63
CA MET A 4 -1.08 -22.72 14.47
C MET A 4 -0.33 -22.35 13.18
N LEU A 5 0.83 -22.98 12.97
CA LEU A 5 1.71 -22.76 11.82
C LEU A 5 1.42 -23.75 10.69
N ASP A 6 1.32 -23.21 9.49
CA ASP A 6 1.20 -23.93 8.23
C ASP A 6 2.53 -23.84 7.47
N VAL A 7 3.14 -25.00 7.23
CA VAL A 7 4.36 -25.18 6.45
C VAL A 7 4.03 -26.11 5.29
N SER A 8 3.97 -25.57 4.08
CA SER A 8 3.68 -26.32 2.86
C SER A 8 4.83 -27.24 2.48
N ASP A 9 4.52 -28.30 1.71
CA ASP A 9 5.53 -29.26 1.22
C ASP A 9 6.66 -28.58 0.43
N GLU A 10 6.34 -27.50 -0.28
CA GLU A 10 7.31 -26.69 -1.03
C GLU A 10 8.30 -25.97 -0.11
N VAL A 11 7.78 -25.29 0.94
CA VAL A 11 8.62 -24.63 1.94
C VAL A 11 9.46 -25.65 2.70
N ARG A 12 8.86 -26.79 3.08
CA ARG A 12 9.54 -27.90 3.75
C ARG A 12 10.67 -28.50 2.91
N ALA A 13 10.46 -28.63 1.60
CA ALA A 13 11.50 -29.13 0.69
C ALA A 13 12.71 -28.18 0.61
N GLU A 14 12.49 -26.87 0.69
CA GLU A 14 13.56 -25.87 0.62
C GLU A 14 14.33 -25.70 1.94
N ILE A 15 13.63 -25.64 3.09
CA ILE A 15 14.29 -25.44 4.40
C ILE A 15 14.78 -26.76 5.03
N GLY A 16 14.29 -27.90 4.55
CA GLY A 16 14.56 -29.23 5.07
C GLY A 16 13.61 -29.67 6.19
N ASP A 17 13.41 -30.99 6.32
CA ASP A 17 12.46 -31.58 7.26
C ASP A 17 12.76 -31.26 8.72
N GLU A 18 14.04 -31.23 9.11
CA GLU A 18 14.45 -30.95 10.48
C GLU A 18 14.10 -29.51 10.90
N GLU A 19 14.30 -28.54 10.00
CA GLU A 19 13.98 -27.13 10.23
C GLU A 19 12.46 -26.90 10.23
N ALA A 20 11.74 -27.51 9.30
CA ALA A 20 10.28 -27.47 9.26
C ALA A 20 9.67 -28.03 10.55
N ASP A 21 10.22 -29.12 11.08
CA ASP A 21 9.73 -29.72 12.32
C ASP A 21 10.04 -28.82 13.55
N ARG A 22 11.21 -28.18 13.61
CA ARG A 22 11.55 -27.17 14.64
C ARG A 22 10.59 -25.98 14.65
N LEU A 23 10.19 -25.49 13.47
CA LEU A 23 9.19 -24.43 13.34
C LEU A 23 7.82 -24.86 13.87
N LEU A 24 7.38 -26.07 13.53
CA LEU A 24 6.07 -26.60 13.93
C LEU A 24 5.97 -26.84 15.44
N VAL A 25 7.07 -27.24 16.10
CA VAL A 25 7.12 -27.36 17.56
C VAL A 25 7.37 -26.03 18.28
N GLY A 26 7.68 -24.97 17.53
CA GLY A 26 7.78 -23.61 18.03
C GLY A 26 9.16 -23.21 18.57
N GLU A 27 10.21 -23.98 18.27
CA GLU A 27 11.59 -23.68 18.69
C GLU A 27 12.15 -22.47 17.92
N ASP A 28 11.98 -22.45 16.59
CA ASP A 28 12.52 -21.41 15.71
C ASP A 28 11.47 -20.41 15.21
N ALA A 29 10.19 -20.64 15.52
CA ALA A 29 9.13 -19.70 15.15
C ALA A 29 9.10 -18.48 16.10
N PRO A 30 8.86 -17.27 15.59
CA PRO A 30 8.84 -16.06 16.40
C PRO A 30 7.62 -16.04 17.34
N ARG A 31 7.73 -15.28 18.44
CA ARG A 31 6.60 -15.03 19.36
C ARG A 31 5.58 -14.04 18.81
N SER A 32 6.00 -13.19 17.88
CA SER A 32 5.16 -12.25 17.16
C SER A 32 5.81 -11.93 15.82
N TYR A 33 5.03 -11.65 14.79
CA TYR A 33 5.53 -11.29 13.46
C TYR A 33 4.70 -10.15 12.89
N ASP A 34 5.29 -9.38 11.97
CA ASP A 34 4.51 -8.51 11.09
C ASP A 34 4.14 -9.28 9.84
N CYS A 35 2.84 -9.39 9.55
CA CYS A 35 2.37 -10.14 8.39
C CYS A 35 3.01 -9.58 7.11
N THR A 36 3.72 -10.40 6.33
CA THR A 36 4.41 -9.92 5.11
C THR A 36 3.44 -9.32 4.07
N SER A 37 2.16 -9.70 4.14
CA SER A 37 1.10 -9.16 3.28
C SER A 37 0.51 -7.84 3.79
N CYS A 38 -0.12 -7.85 4.98
CA CYS A 38 -0.89 -6.71 5.48
C CYS A 38 -0.14 -5.85 6.51
N ARG A 39 1.09 -6.24 6.88
CA ARG A 39 1.96 -5.59 7.88
C ARG A 39 1.33 -5.42 9.27
N THR A 40 0.21 -6.09 9.54
CA THR A 40 -0.40 -6.12 10.87
C THR A 40 0.33 -7.17 11.73
N PRO A 41 0.57 -6.89 13.03
CA PRO A 41 1.14 -7.87 13.94
C PRO A 41 0.27 -9.12 14.06
N GLY A 42 0.89 -10.29 14.07
CA GLY A 42 0.27 -11.59 14.34
C GLY A 42 1.07 -12.40 15.36
N ASP A 43 0.42 -13.38 15.97
CA ASP A 43 1.01 -14.28 16.97
C ASP A 43 0.74 -15.75 16.59
N PRO A 44 1.76 -16.55 16.26
CA PRO A 44 1.56 -17.95 15.84
C PRO A 44 1.02 -18.87 16.96
N GLU A 45 0.99 -18.43 18.21
CA GLU A 45 0.33 -19.15 19.30
C GLU A 45 -1.20 -18.97 19.29
N ASN A 46 -1.68 -17.84 18.77
CA ASN A 46 -3.09 -17.44 18.80
C ASN A 46 -3.75 -17.42 17.41
N ASP A 47 -2.96 -17.18 16.36
CA ASP A 47 -3.42 -16.94 15.00
C ASP A 47 -2.93 -18.01 14.02
N ARG A 48 -3.80 -18.41 13.09
CA ARG A 48 -3.36 -19.25 11.95
C ARG A 48 -2.35 -18.49 11.11
N THR A 49 -1.16 -19.05 11.04
CA THR A 49 0.01 -18.40 10.45
C THR A 49 0.58 -19.28 9.34
N SER A 50 0.81 -18.70 8.17
CA SER A 50 1.47 -19.37 7.04
C SER A 50 2.93 -18.94 6.95
N THR A 51 3.81 -19.90 6.65
CA THR A 51 5.22 -19.62 6.33
C THR A 51 5.38 -19.21 4.87
N VAL A 52 6.12 -18.14 4.62
CA VAL A 52 6.45 -17.67 3.27
C VAL A 52 7.96 -17.64 3.15
N LEU A 53 8.52 -18.46 2.28
CA LEU A 53 9.95 -18.49 2.03
C LEU A 53 10.27 -17.67 0.77
N PHE A 54 10.99 -16.57 0.93
CA PHE A 54 11.48 -15.80 -0.20
C PHE A 54 12.85 -16.33 -0.61
N VAL A 55 13.02 -16.72 -1.88
CA VAL A 55 14.26 -17.29 -2.41
C VAL A 55 14.82 -16.35 -3.48
N GLY A 56 16.01 -15.83 -3.22
CA GLY A 56 16.85 -15.09 -4.16
C GLY A 56 17.86 -15.99 -4.86
N GLU A 57 18.84 -15.38 -5.52
CA GLU A 57 19.89 -16.14 -6.23
C GLU A 57 20.90 -16.73 -5.25
N GLU A 58 21.20 -16.01 -4.15
CA GLU A 58 22.18 -16.44 -3.15
C GLU A 58 21.58 -16.58 -1.74
N THR A 59 20.43 -15.96 -1.48
CA THR A 59 19.86 -15.87 -0.14
C THR A 59 18.42 -16.37 -0.07
N ALA A 60 18.02 -16.91 1.07
CA ALA A 60 16.64 -17.30 1.35
C ALA A 60 16.21 -16.74 2.71
N VAL A 61 14.99 -16.23 2.80
CA VAL A 61 14.46 -15.56 3.98
C VAL A 61 13.09 -16.12 4.30
N LEU A 62 12.97 -16.67 5.50
CA LEU A 62 11.70 -17.15 6.04
C LEU A 62 10.94 -16.00 6.69
N ALA A 63 9.69 -15.82 6.29
CA ALA A 63 8.77 -14.83 6.83
C ALA A 63 7.41 -15.47 7.16
N PHE A 64 6.54 -14.69 7.80
CA PHE A 64 5.24 -15.15 8.29
C PHE A 64 4.11 -14.25 7.82
N ALA A 65 2.95 -14.84 7.58
CA ALA A 65 1.71 -14.12 7.27
C ALA A 65 0.52 -14.75 7.97
N HIS A 66 -0.56 -13.99 8.15
CA HIS A 66 -1.85 -14.60 8.46
C HIS A 66 -2.24 -15.56 7.33
N ALA A 67 -2.73 -16.75 7.70
CA ALA A 67 -3.16 -17.75 6.72
C ALA A 67 -4.30 -17.27 5.81
N THR A 68 -5.04 -16.24 6.24
CA THR A 68 -6.08 -15.58 5.42
C THR A 68 -5.54 -14.56 4.44
N CYS A 69 -4.32 -14.06 4.64
CA CYS A 69 -3.70 -13.08 3.75
C CYS A 69 -2.99 -13.78 2.60
N ILE A 70 -2.16 -14.79 2.89
CA ILE A 70 -1.35 -15.52 1.91
C ILE A 70 -1.17 -16.96 2.40
N PRO A 71 -1.30 -17.99 1.55
CA PRO A 71 -1.02 -19.38 1.91
C PRO A 71 0.48 -19.63 2.12
N SER A 72 0.84 -20.76 2.74
CA SER A 72 2.25 -21.15 2.83
C SER A 72 2.80 -21.46 1.44
N GLN A 73 3.92 -20.84 1.06
CA GLN A 73 4.49 -20.95 -0.29
C GLN A 73 5.95 -20.50 -0.35
N VAL A 74 6.63 -20.89 -1.43
CA VAL A 74 7.93 -20.33 -1.83
C VAL A 74 7.72 -19.23 -2.87
N VAL A 75 8.43 -18.11 -2.73
CA VAL A 75 8.34 -16.96 -3.63
C VAL A 75 9.74 -16.60 -4.13
N SER A 76 9.98 -16.80 -5.42
CA SER A 76 11.21 -16.36 -6.06
C SER A 76 11.20 -14.84 -6.27
N VAL A 77 12.25 -14.15 -5.83
CA VAL A 77 12.42 -12.69 -6.03
C VAL A 77 13.87 -12.38 -6.42
N SER A 78 14.14 -11.18 -6.94
CA SER A 78 15.53 -10.80 -7.22
C SER A 78 16.32 -10.57 -5.93
N GLU A 79 17.65 -10.76 -5.99
CA GLU A 79 18.54 -10.57 -4.84
C GLU A 79 18.43 -9.13 -4.26
N GLU A 80 18.26 -8.13 -5.12
CA GLU A 80 18.06 -6.73 -4.74
C GLU A 80 16.76 -6.51 -3.94
N GLN A 81 15.68 -7.22 -4.32
CA GLN A 81 14.40 -7.19 -3.60
C GLN A 81 14.50 -7.91 -2.25
N LEU A 82 15.24 -9.03 -2.20
CA LEU A 82 15.44 -9.80 -0.96
C LEU A 82 16.23 -8.99 0.07
N GLN A 83 17.31 -8.31 -0.34
CA GLN A 83 18.12 -7.48 0.57
C GLN A 83 17.34 -6.28 1.12
N GLY A 84 16.42 -5.71 0.34
CA GLY A 84 15.48 -4.68 0.81
C GLY A 84 14.52 -5.22 1.86
N ALA A 85 13.99 -6.43 1.65
CA ALA A 85 13.11 -7.10 2.60
C ALA A 85 13.83 -7.48 3.90
N VAL A 86 15.06 -8.02 3.83
CA VAL A 86 15.89 -8.39 4.99
C VAL A 86 16.11 -7.19 5.90
N ARG A 87 16.47 -6.02 5.37
CA ARG A 87 16.67 -4.80 6.19
C ARG A 87 15.41 -4.35 6.92
N SER A 88 14.24 -4.63 6.36
CA SER A 88 12.96 -4.34 7.02
C SER A 88 12.55 -5.38 8.06
N ILE A 89 13.12 -6.59 8.00
CA ILE A 89 12.80 -7.74 8.88
C ILE A 89 13.79 -7.87 10.04
N THR A 90 15.09 -7.59 9.84
CA THR A 90 16.14 -7.82 10.85
C THR A 90 16.34 -6.70 11.86
N GLY A 91 15.62 -5.57 11.75
CA GLY A 91 15.51 -4.56 12.81
C GLY A 91 16.81 -4.26 13.56
N ASP A 92 17.87 -3.81 12.88
CA ASP A 92 19.10 -3.41 13.56
C ASP A 92 18.88 -2.06 14.27
N SER A 93 18.36 -2.14 15.49
CA SER A 93 18.37 -1.07 16.49
C SER A 93 18.87 -1.67 17.80
N PRO A 94 19.98 -1.16 18.37
CA PRO A 94 20.47 -1.64 19.65
C PRO A 94 19.43 -1.36 20.73
N ALA A 95 19.25 -2.33 21.62
CA ALA A 95 18.35 -2.27 22.75
C ALA A 95 18.36 -0.90 23.44
N SER A 96 17.22 -0.23 23.47
CA SER A 96 16.94 0.84 24.44
C SER A 96 15.46 0.81 24.83
N SER A 97 15.30 0.56 26.12
CA SER A 97 14.08 0.55 26.90
C SER A 97 13.23 1.83 26.75
N GLY A 98 11.93 1.65 26.50
CA GLY A 98 10.87 2.53 27.00
C GLY A 98 10.24 3.53 26.02
N GLY A 99 9.04 3.20 25.52
CA GLY A 99 8.06 4.13 24.94
C GLY A 99 7.62 3.79 23.51
N PRO A 100 6.32 3.88 23.15
CA PRO A 100 5.86 3.62 21.79
C PRO A 100 6.28 4.78 20.87
N ALA A 101 7.39 4.59 20.14
CA ALA A 101 7.81 5.49 19.09
C ALA A 101 7.13 5.09 17.78
N ALA A 102 6.35 6.02 17.20
CA ALA A 102 5.86 5.91 15.84
C ALA A 102 7.04 5.76 14.86
N PRO A 103 6.89 5.02 13.75
CA PRO A 103 7.95 4.82 12.77
C PRO A 103 8.43 6.17 12.25
N GLN A 104 9.69 6.50 12.56
CA GLN A 104 10.34 7.73 12.11
C GLN A 104 10.84 7.51 10.69
N ASN A 105 10.50 8.44 9.80
CA ASN A 105 11.02 8.48 8.44
C ASN A 105 12.55 8.51 8.46
N VAL A 106 13.19 7.54 7.81
CA VAL A 106 14.61 7.64 7.46
C VAL A 106 14.76 8.76 6.43
N ALA A 107 15.62 9.74 6.73
CA ALA A 107 15.90 10.86 5.84
C ALA A 107 16.35 10.33 4.46
N GLY A 108 15.54 10.60 3.42
CA GLY A 108 15.81 10.18 2.03
C GLY A 108 15.10 8.90 1.57
N GLY A 109 14.24 8.28 2.38
CA GLY A 109 13.42 7.15 1.95
C GLY A 109 12.27 7.56 1.00
N GLN A 110 11.97 6.73 0.00
CA GLN A 110 10.77 6.89 -0.84
C GLN A 110 9.51 6.76 0.02
N ALA A 111 8.62 7.75 -0.06
CA ALA A 111 7.33 7.72 0.63
C ALA A 111 6.52 6.48 0.23
N VAL A 112 6.01 5.74 1.22
CA VAL A 112 5.10 4.62 0.98
C VAL A 112 3.67 5.14 1.03
N LEU A 113 2.93 4.94 -0.06
CA LEU A 113 1.54 5.35 -0.19
C LEU A 113 0.62 4.14 -0.19
N GLY A 114 -0.37 4.16 0.71
CA GLY A 114 -1.51 3.26 0.69
C GLY A 114 -2.55 3.74 -0.33
N ILE A 115 -3.13 2.81 -1.07
CA ILE A 115 -4.24 3.08 -1.99
C ILE A 115 -5.43 2.21 -1.62
N THR A 116 -6.60 2.84 -1.46
CA THR A 116 -7.90 2.18 -1.36
C THR A 116 -8.71 2.48 -2.62
N SER A 117 -9.19 1.44 -3.31
CA SER A 117 -10.10 1.59 -4.44
C SER A 117 -11.56 1.53 -3.98
N GLY A 118 -12.41 2.36 -4.57
CA GLY A 118 -13.84 2.39 -4.24
C GLY A 118 -14.67 3.15 -5.28
N LEU A 119 -15.98 3.10 -5.14
CA LEU A 119 -16.91 3.92 -5.92
C LEU A 119 -17.40 5.10 -5.10
N ILE A 120 -17.50 6.26 -5.74
CA ILE A 120 -18.07 7.47 -5.15
C ILE A 120 -19.28 7.90 -5.97
N LEU A 121 -20.42 8.08 -5.30
CA LEU A 121 -21.64 8.57 -5.93
C LEU A 121 -21.61 10.10 -5.99
N ILE A 122 -21.64 10.67 -7.19
CA ILE A 122 -21.72 12.11 -7.43
C ILE A 122 -22.89 12.38 -8.37
N ALA A 123 -23.85 13.22 -7.95
CA ALA A 123 -25.04 13.57 -8.73
C ALA A 123 -25.82 12.36 -9.30
N GLY A 124 -25.83 11.22 -8.58
CA GLY A 124 -26.50 9.99 -9.02
C GLY A 124 -25.68 9.11 -9.98
N GLU A 125 -24.44 9.50 -10.30
CA GLU A 125 -23.50 8.72 -11.11
C GLU A 125 -22.38 8.13 -10.24
N LEU A 126 -22.07 6.86 -10.45
CA LEU A 126 -20.95 6.18 -9.79
C LEU A 126 -19.65 6.50 -10.52
N HIS A 127 -18.69 7.06 -9.79
CA HIS A 127 -17.35 7.35 -10.27
C HIS A 127 -16.35 6.39 -9.64
N PRO A 128 -15.41 5.83 -10.42
CA PRO A 128 -14.31 5.07 -9.87
C PRO A 128 -13.35 6.01 -9.15
N ALA A 129 -13.00 5.68 -7.92
CA ALA A 129 -12.09 6.47 -7.11
C ALA A 129 -10.93 5.65 -6.57
N LEU A 130 -9.81 6.32 -6.35
CA LEU A 130 -8.69 5.88 -5.55
C LEU A 130 -8.47 6.89 -4.42
N VAL A 131 -8.40 6.39 -3.20
CA VAL A 131 -8.04 7.19 -2.03
C VAL A 131 -6.61 6.87 -1.65
N VAL A 132 -5.79 7.91 -1.55
CA VAL A 132 -4.35 7.82 -1.31
C VAL A 132 -4.03 8.40 0.06
N GLU A 133 -3.39 7.60 0.89
CA GLU A 133 -2.94 8.00 2.22
C GLU A 133 -1.51 7.51 2.44
N PRO A 134 -0.55 8.37 2.83
CA PRO A 134 0.79 7.92 3.14
C PRO A 134 0.78 7.09 4.43
N THR A 135 1.73 6.16 4.56
CA THR A 135 1.83 5.32 5.78
C THR A 135 2.51 6.04 6.95
N ALA A 136 3.11 7.20 6.70
CA ALA A 136 3.76 8.06 7.68
C ALA A 136 3.69 9.53 7.22
N PRO A 137 3.87 10.52 8.10
CA PRO A 137 3.89 11.93 7.71
C PRO A 137 4.98 12.19 6.67
N ILE A 138 4.68 12.97 5.63
CA ILE A 138 5.64 13.24 4.56
C ILE A 138 6.36 14.55 4.85
N ALA A 139 7.69 14.55 4.76
CA ALA A 139 8.50 15.76 4.91
C ALA A 139 9.32 16.00 3.66
N ARG A 140 9.57 17.26 3.31
CA ARG A 140 10.48 17.57 2.20
C ARG A 140 11.90 17.10 2.50
N PRO A 141 12.65 16.62 1.49
CA PRO A 141 14.07 16.33 1.64
C PRO A 141 14.82 17.54 2.20
N GLY A 142 15.59 17.34 3.28
CA GLY A 142 16.35 18.41 3.95
C GLY A 142 15.53 19.30 4.90
N SER A 143 14.28 18.94 5.20
CA SER A 143 13.52 19.58 6.28
C SER A 143 13.64 18.77 7.59
N ASP A 144 13.92 19.46 8.69
CA ASP A 144 14.04 18.87 10.04
C ASP A 144 12.79 19.12 10.91
N GLY A 145 11.72 19.65 10.31
CA GLY A 145 10.50 20.04 11.02
C GLY A 145 9.55 18.85 11.25
N PRO A 146 8.72 18.88 12.31
CA PRO A 146 7.72 17.84 12.59
C PRO A 146 6.48 17.91 11.69
N GLY A 147 6.59 18.55 10.52
CA GLY A 147 5.46 18.86 9.63
C GLY A 147 5.07 17.70 8.73
N ASP A 148 3.83 17.73 8.24
CA ASP A 148 3.36 16.89 7.14
C ASP A 148 3.13 17.76 5.89
N ASP A 149 4.10 17.71 4.97
CA ASP A 149 4.12 18.41 3.70
C ASP A 149 3.31 17.70 2.61
N PHE A 150 2.63 16.58 2.91
CA PHE A 150 1.92 15.79 1.89
C PHE A 150 0.91 16.62 1.09
N LEU A 151 0.03 17.37 1.75
CA LEU A 151 -0.97 18.20 1.06
C LEU A 151 -0.33 19.38 0.31
N PRO A 152 0.57 20.19 0.92
CA PRO A 152 1.30 21.22 0.18
C PRO A 152 1.96 20.71 -1.10
N LEU A 153 2.64 19.55 -1.03
CA LEU A 153 3.30 18.94 -2.19
C LEU A 153 2.30 18.57 -3.30
N LEU A 154 1.14 18.00 -2.96
CA LEU A 154 0.14 17.66 -3.96
C LEU A 154 -0.53 18.90 -4.57
N ILE A 155 -0.74 19.94 -3.78
CA ILE A 155 -1.27 21.22 -4.27
C ILE A 155 -0.29 21.84 -5.28
N GLU A 156 1.02 21.78 -5.02
CA GLU A 156 2.05 22.20 -5.98
C GLU A 156 2.02 21.41 -7.29
N GLN A 157 1.59 20.14 -7.25
CA GLN A 157 1.39 19.28 -8.41
C GLN A 157 0.03 19.49 -9.11
N GLY A 158 -0.81 20.39 -8.61
CA GLY A 158 -2.08 20.76 -9.24
C GLY A 158 -3.33 20.06 -8.67
N PHE A 159 -3.20 19.28 -7.59
CA PHE A 159 -4.37 18.80 -6.86
C PHE A 159 -5.10 19.98 -6.18
N ILE A 160 -6.43 19.92 -6.13
CA ILE A 160 -7.26 21.00 -5.60
C ILE A 160 -7.83 20.62 -4.24
N PRO A 161 -7.77 21.51 -3.22
CA PRO A 161 -8.46 21.30 -1.95
C PRO A 161 -9.96 21.04 -2.13
N VAL A 162 -10.45 19.98 -1.50
CA VAL A 162 -11.86 19.58 -1.57
C VAL A 162 -12.61 20.20 -0.40
N THR A 163 -13.68 20.93 -0.72
CA THR A 163 -14.63 21.47 0.26
C THR A 163 -15.99 20.79 0.20
N ASP A 164 -16.34 20.23 -0.96
CA ASP A 164 -17.52 19.40 -1.19
C ASP A 164 -17.13 18.20 -2.07
N THR A 165 -17.33 16.99 -1.55
CA THR A 165 -17.07 15.71 -2.24
C THR A 165 -18.20 15.35 -3.22
N SER A 166 -19.27 16.14 -3.26
CA SER A 166 -20.40 16.00 -4.20
C SER A 166 -20.10 16.63 -5.56
N GLU A 167 -18.94 17.27 -5.72
CA GLU A 167 -18.48 17.81 -6.99
C GLU A 167 -17.42 16.92 -7.61
N VAL A 168 -17.43 16.80 -8.94
CA VAL A 168 -16.40 16.06 -9.66
C VAL A 168 -15.11 16.89 -9.66
N PRO A 169 -13.97 16.36 -9.17
CA PRO A 169 -12.69 17.06 -9.21
C PRO A 169 -12.27 17.48 -10.63
N THR A 170 -11.46 18.53 -10.70
CA THR A 170 -10.94 19.03 -11.98
C THR A 170 -9.95 18.04 -12.59
N LEU A 171 -9.94 17.92 -13.92
CA LEU A 171 -8.98 17.08 -14.64
C LEU A 171 -7.56 17.61 -14.46
N LEU A 172 -6.66 16.74 -13.99
CA LEU A 172 -5.24 17.06 -13.82
C LEU A 172 -4.43 16.51 -15.00
N GLY A 173 -3.91 17.41 -15.83
CA GLY A 173 -3.15 17.05 -17.03
C GLY A 173 -1.78 16.44 -16.72
N GLY A 174 -1.33 15.52 -17.58
CA GLY A 174 -0.03 14.85 -17.47
C GLY A 174 0.06 13.79 -16.37
N TRP A 175 -0.98 13.65 -15.56
CA TRP A 175 -1.18 12.52 -14.64
C TRP A 175 -2.09 11.48 -15.28
N SER A 176 -1.91 10.20 -14.94
CA SER A 176 -2.79 9.16 -15.46
C SER A 176 -2.86 7.94 -14.55
N VAL A 177 -3.91 7.13 -14.70
CA VAL A 177 -4.05 5.84 -14.00
C VAL A 177 -3.79 4.71 -14.97
N LEU A 178 -2.85 3.83 -14.64
CA LEU A 178 -2.53 2.65 -15.43
C LEU A 178 -3.43 1.48 -15.01
N LEU A 179 -4.38 1.18 -15.88
CA LEU A 179 -5.19 -0.04 -15.85
C LEU A 179 -4.80 -0.94 -17.01
N ALA A 180 -4.49 -2.20 -16.73
CA ALA A 180 -4.22 -3.20 -17.75
C ALA A 180 -4.85 -4.53 -17.33
N ALA A 181 -5.44 -5.23 -18.31
CA ALA A 181 -6.19 -6.48 -18.08
C ALA A 181 -7.27 -6.39 -16.98
N GLY A 182 -7.88 -5.21 -16.80
CA GLY A 182 -8.91 -4.99 -15.78
C GLY A 182 -8.40 -4.89 -14.34
N GLN A 183 -7.08 -4.75 -14.15
CA GLN A 183 -6.41 -4.58 -12.88
C GLN A 183 -5.70 -3.23 -12.81
N LEU A 184 -5.53 -2.71 -11.59
CA LEU A 184 -4.84 -1.45 -11.29
C LEU A 184 -3.34 -1.70 -11.05
N HIS A 185 -2.50 -1.00 -11.80
CA HIS A 185 -1.04 -1.17 -11.75
C HIS A 185 -0.33 0.02 -11.15
N ALA A 186 -0.69 1.25 -11.55
CA ALA A 186 0.03 2.44 -11.13
C ALA A 186 -0.81 3.71 -11.23
N VAL A 187 -0.39 4.73 -10.48
CA VAL A 187 -0.73 6.13 -10.72
C VAL A 187 0.53 6.80 -11.23
N LEU A 188 0.44 7.38 -12.42
CA LEU A 188 1.55 7.97 -13.12
C LEU A 188 1.50 9.50 -12.98
N GLN A 189 2.66 10.11 -12.77
CA GLN A 189 2.84 11.55 -12.75
C GLN A 189 3.65 12.01 -13.98
N PRO A 190 3.57 13.31 -14.34
CA PRO A 190 4.45 13.88 -15.34
C PRO A 190 5.93 13.63 -14.98
N GLY A 191 6.73 13.23 -15.96
CA GLY A 191 8.17 13.15 -15.79
C GLY A 191 8.82 14.54 -15.75
N ASN A 192 10.00 14.64 -15.15
CA ASN A 192 10.79 15.86 -15.17
C ASN A 192 11.26 16.20 -16.61
N ASP A 193 11.41 17.48 -16.91
CA ASP A 193 12.03 18.02 -18.14
C ASP A 193 11.47 17.47 -19.47
N GLY A 194 10.17 17.19 -19.52
CA GLY A 194 9.50 16.68 -20.73
C GLY A 194 9.78 15.20 -21.02
N GLY A 195 10.34 14.47 -20.06
CA GLY A 195 10.38 13.01 -20.06
C GLY A 195 8.99 12.39 -19.99
N GLY A 196 8.89 11.12 -20.38
CA GLY A 196 7.64 10.36 -20.26
C GLY A 196 7.14 10.25 -18.82
N GLN A 197 5.87 9.88 -18.66
CA GLN A 197 5.27 9.68 -17.33
C GLN A 197 6.07 8.66 -16.50
N VAL A 198 6.19 8.93 -15.20
CA VAL A 198 6.85 8.04 -14.22
C VAL A 198 5.84 7.63 -13.14
N ALA A 199 6.06 6.49 -12.50
CA ALA A 199 5.17 6.04 -11.43
C ALA A 199 5.30 6.94 -10.20
N TRP A 200 4.20 7.59 -9.82
CA TRP A 200 4.07 8.23 -8.50
C TRP A 200 3.73 7.18 -7.44
N TRP A 201 2.89 6.22 -7.82
CA TRP A 201 2.62 5.01 -7.07
C TRP A 201 2.56 3.82 -8.00
N GLN A 202 3.06 2.67 -7.54
CA GLN A 202 2.99 1.41 -8.26
C GLN A 202 2.63 0.28 -7.32
N ALA A 203 1.70 -0.57 -7.74
CA ALA A 203 1.35 -1.77 -7.02
C ALA A 203 2.47 -2.80 -7.13
N HIS A 204 2.84 -3.43 -6.02
CA HIS A 204 3.77 -4.58 -6.03
C HIS A 204 3.22 -5.73 -6.89
N GLN A 205 1.90 -5.94 -6.83
CA GLN A 205 1.13 -6.80 -7.72
C GLN A 205 -0.12 -6.06 -8.18
N ALA A 206 -0.54 -6.31 -9.42
CA ALA A 206 -1.70 -5.66 -10.00
C ALA A 206 -2.95 -5.89 -9.13
N LEU A 207 -3.58 -4.80 -8.69
CA LEU A 207 -4.73 -4.87 -7.77
C LEU A 207 -6.01 -5.16 -8.55
N SER A 208 -6.71 -6.20 -8.13
CA SER A 208 -8.07 -6.48 -8.61
C SER A 208 -9.02 -5.41 -8.11
N VAL A 209 -9.79 -4.83 -9.02
CA VAL A 209 -10.89 -3.91 -8.71
C VAL A 209 -12.24 -4.61 -8.85
N THR A 210 -13.30 -4.05 -8.28
CA THR A 210 -14.64 -4.63 -8.41
C THR A 210 -15.21 -4.46 -9.83
N ASP A 211 -16.21 -5.27 -10.20
CA ASP A 211 -16.91 -5.10 -11.48
C ASP A 211 -17.57 -3.72 -11.59
N GLY A 212 -18.14 -3.22 -10.50
CA GLY A 212 -18.72 -1.87 -10.44
C GLY A 212 -17.70 -0.79 -10.77
N TRP A 213 -16.49 -0.89 -10.20
CA TRP A 213 -15.39 0.01 -10.46
C TRP A 213 -14.94 -0.04 -11.93
N ARG A 214 -14.77 -1.25 -12.51
CA ARG A 214 -14.46 -1.41 -13.94
C ARG A 214 -15.53 -0.83 -14.85
N ASN A 215 -16.80 -1.07 -14.54
CA ASN A 215 -17.90 -0.54 -15.35
C ASN A 215 -17.92 0.99 -15.30
N ALA A 216 -17.70 1.58 -14.13
CA ALA A 216 -17.63 3.02 -13.95
C ALA A 216 -16.44 3.64 -14.71
N VAL A 217 -15.26 3.02 -14.69
CA VAL A 217 -14.09 3.52 -15.43
C VAL A 217 -14.26 3.40 -16.94
N ASN A 218 -14.86 2.30 -17.42
CA ASN A 218 -15.16 2.13 -18.84
C ASN A 218 -16.16 3.17 -19.35
N LYS A 219 -17.12 3.57 -18.50
CA LYS A 219 -18.10 4.61 -18.83
C LYS A 219 -17.50 6.03 -18.80
N THR A 220 -16.74 6.35 -17.76
CA THR A 220 -16.30 7.73 -17.48
C THR A 220 -14.93 8.07 -18.09
N GLN A 221 -14.15 7.05 -18.45
CA GLN A 221 -12.78 7.14 -18.97
C GLN A 221 -11.84 7.97 -18.08
N ARG A 222 -12.14 8.02 -16.78
CA ARG A 222 -11.38 8.77 -15.78
C ARG A 222 -11.50 8.10 -14.41
N VAL A 223 -10.55 8.38 -13.54
CA VAL A 223 -10.53 7.95 -12.14
C VAL A 223 -10.40 9.18 -11.25
N LEU A 224 -11.19 9.24 -10.19
CA LEU A 224 -11.07 10.31 -9.19
C LEU A 224 -10.01 9.93 -8.17
N ILE A 225 -9.03 10.79 -7.96
CA ILE A 225 -8.01 10.61 -6.93
C ILE A 225 -8.34 11.56 -5.78
N TYR A 226 -8.49 11.01 -4.60
CA TYR A 226 -8.57 11.74 -3.34
C TYR A 226 -7.34 11.44 -2.51
N ALA A 227 -6.70 12.46 -1.95
CA ALA A 227 -5.50 12.27 -1.15
C ALA A 227 -5.58 13.05 0.16
N ALA A 228 -5.15 12.41 1.24
CA ALA A 228 -5.17 12.97 2.59
C ALA A 228 -3.91 12.57 3.38
N PRO A 229 -3.50 13.36 4.39
CA PRO A 229 -2.40 13.02 5.30
C PRO A 229 -2.64 11.69 6.02
N VAL A 230 -1.55 11.07 6.50
CA VAL A 230 -1.62 9.84 7.31
C VAL A 230 -2.63 9.98 8.46
N GLY A 231 -3.44 8.94 8.67
CA GLY A 231 -4.45 8.87 9.72
C GLY A 231 -5.71 9.70 9.46
N SER A 232 -5.88 10.28 8.26
CA SER A 232 -7.06 11.11 7.96
C SER A 232 -8.27 10.30 7.48
N ILE A 233 -8.05 9.25 6.68
CA ILE A 233 -9.12 8.40 6.14
C ILE A 233 -9.08 7.03 6.80
N GLY A 234 -7.90 6.39 6.86
CA GLY A 234 -7.73 5.02 7.33
C GLY A 234 -8.36 3.97 6.41
N GLN A 235 -8.40 2.73 6.87
CA GLN A 235 -9.02 1.62 6.12
C GLN A 235 -10.54 1.66 6.23
N GLN A 236 -11.22 1.67 5.09
CA GLN A 236 -12.68 1.74 5.03
C GLN A 236 -13.24 0.47 4.39
N PRO A 237 -13.97 -0.38 5.15
CA PRO A 237 -14.42 -1.68 4.65
C PRO A 237 -15.64 -1.61 3.74
N ARG A 238 -16.27 -0.44 3.62
CA ARG A 238 -17.50 -0.21 2.85
C ARG A 238 -17.49 1.17 2.18
N GLU A 239 -18.17 1.29 1.06
CA GLU A 239 -18.21 2.52 0.26
C GLU A 239 -18.93 3.68 0.96
N ASP A 240 -19.95 3.40 1.76
CA ASP A 240 -20.65 4.41 2.57
C ASP A 240 -19.71 5.00 3.65
N LEU A 241 -18.93 4.15 4.32
CA LEU A 241 -17.94 4.58 5.31
C LEU A 241 -16.77 5.34 4.65
N LEU A 242 -16.36 4.92 3.45
CA LEU A 242 -15.37 5.64 2.66
C LEU A 242 -15.85 7.05 2.34
N ARG A 243 -17.11 7.19 1.91
CA ARG A 243 -17.72 8.49 1.64
C ARG A 243 -17.73 9.37 2.89
N ASP A 244 -18.23 8.85 4.01
CA ASP A 244 -18.26 9.60 5.29
C ASP A 244 -16.86 10.06 5.74
N ALA A 245 -15.83 9.23 5.53
CA ALA A 245 -14.45 9.57 5.87
C ALA A 245 -13.90 10.69 4.99
N LEU A 246 -14.16 10.66 3.69
CA LEU A 246 -13.80 11.73 2.76
C LEU A 246 -14.50 13.04 3.13
N ASP A 247 -15.79 13.00 3.47
CA ASP A 247 -16.56 14.19 3.86
C ASP A 247 -15.99 14.83 5.14
N LYS A 248 -15.60 14.01 6.12
CA LYS A 248 -14.93 14.47 7.35
C LYS A 248 -13.56 15.07 7.05
N ALA A 249 -12.76 14.46 6.18
CA ALA A 249 -11.45 14.99 5.80
C ALA A 249 -11.57 16.32 5.03
N ALA A 250 -12.54 16.43 4.12
CA ALA A 250 -12.84 17.66 3.40
C ALA A 250 -13.25 18.78 4.37
N ALA A 251 -14.18 18.51 5.29
CA ALA A 251 -14.61 19.46 6.31
C ALA A 251 -13.46 19.91 7.23
N ALA A 252 -12.47 19.04 7.46
CA ALA A 252 -11.27 19.35 8.23
C ALA A 252 -10.18 20.09 7.42
N GLY A 253 -10.40 20.36 6.13
CA GLY A 253 -9.40 20.95 5.23
C GLY A 253 -8.21 20.04 4.95
N LYS A 254 -8.40 18.71 5.09
CA LYS A 254 -7.37 17.68 4.97
C LYS A 254 -7.48 16.83 3.70
N LEU A 255 -8.25 17.27 2.72
CA LEU A 255 -8.50 16.51 1.49
C LEU A 255 -8.17 17.36 0.27
N VAL A 256 -7.40 16.76 -0.65
CA VAL A 256 -7.21 17.29 -2.00
C VAL A 256 -7.67 16.24 -3.01
N ALA A 257 -8.06 16.68 -4.20
CA ALA A 257 -8.48 15.77 -5.25
C ALA A 257 -8.12 16.24 -6.65
N ALA A 258 -8.12 15.28 -7.56
CA ALA A 258 -7.98 15.47 -9.00
C ALA A 258 -8.72 14.36 -9.74
N ALA A 259 -9.20 14.65 -10.94
CA ALA A 259 -9.62 13.61 -11.88
C ALA A 259 -8.45 13.30 -12.81
N MET A 260 -8.20 12.02 -13.07
CA MET A 260 -7.11 11.56 -13.93
C MET A 260 -7.64 10.71 -15.09
N PRO A 261 -7.13 10.88 -16.33
CA PRO A 261 -7.40 9.98 -17.44
C PRO A 261 -6.75 8.61 -17.23
N LEU A 262 -7.12 7.65 -18.09
CA LEU A 262 -6.41 6.37 -18.16
C LEU A 262 -5.14 6.50 -19.01
N ALA A 263 -4.07 5.85 -18.57
CA ALA A 263 -2.83 5.79 -19.35
C ALA A 263 -3.08 5.23 -20.75
N GLY A 264 -2.49 5.84 -21.78
CA GLY A 264 -2.69 5.44 -23.18
C GLY A 264 -3.97 5.97 -23.84
N THR A 265 -4.79 6.78 -23.15
CA THR A 265 -5.89 7.51 -23.78
C THR A 265 -5.42 8.88 -24.31
N PRO A 266 -6.00 9.40 -25.42
CA PRO A 266 -5.63 10.71 -25.94
C PRO A 266 -5.93 11.81 -24.89
N GLY A 267 -4.89 12.48 -24.39
CA GLY A 267 -4.99 13.52 -23.36
C GLY A 267 -4.46 13.14 -21.97
N ALA A 268 -3.88 11.93 -21.82
CA ALA A 268 -3.03 11.54 -20.68
C ALA A 268 -1.63 12.15 -20.74
#